data_AF-A0A3M7C0F2-F1
#
_entry.id   AF-A0A3M7C0F2-F1
#
_cell.length_a   1.000
_cell.length_b   1.000
_cell.length_c   1.000
_cell.angle_alpha   90.00
_cell.angle_beta   90.00
_cell.angle_gamma   90.00
#
_symmetry.space_group_name_H-M   'P 1'
#
loop_
_entity.id
_entity.type
_entity.pdbx_description
1 polymer ?
#
loop_
_entity_poly.entity_id
_entity_poly.type
_entity_poly.pdbx_seq_one_letter_code
_entity_poly.pdbx_strand_id
1 'polypeptide(L)'
;MALLTTEGLHKALCGPTIAVEDGEGDSKASFQIFEGILCQFEWFACALKEGRFKEGEDHHLREHIKHLVELWIFGDAYGVTDLQIPSIFELRRLLNWACENRIHPVDKETLSLAYYSTDTKSPVCIIFAEFIVMRIEEFKDPESDYEFLGQYPGFITELYQAKGRYDQTHRRSKGVIFPTPLPALLATTEVAESQWSR
;
A
#
# COMPACT_ATOMS: atom_id res chain seq x y z
N MET A 1 14.02 -7.46 -24.84
CA MET A 1 13.16 -7.02 -23.73
C MET A 1 11.77 -6.80 -24.27
N ALA A 2 10.79 -7.60 -23.87
CA ALA A 2 9.40 -7.29 -24.16
C ALA A 2 8.94 -6.24 -23.14
N LEU A 3 8.51 -5.06 -23.62
CA LEU A 3 7.82 -4.09 -22.77
C LEU A 3 6.55 -4.75 -22.24
N LEU A 4 6.40 -4.81 -20.92
CA LEU A 4 5.17 -5.29 -20.30
C LEU A 4 4.01 -4.40 -20.79
N THR A 5 2.92 -5.03 -21.23
CA THR A 5 1.66 -4.31 -21.43
C THR A 5 1.22 -3.74 -20.08
N THR A 6 0.35 -2.74 -20.08
CA THR A 6 -0.18 -2.13 -18.84
C THR A 6 -0.80 -3.18 -17.91
N GLU A 7 -1.51 -4.17 -18.47
CA GLU A 7 -2.00 -5.35 -17.75
C GLU A 7 -0.89 -6.25 -17.21
N GLY A 8 0.17 -6.46 -18.00
CA GLY A 8 1.34 -7.24 -17.58
C GLY A 8 2.11 -6.57 -16.45
N LEU A 9 2.25 -5.25 -16.50
CA LEU A 9 2.88 -4.46 -15.45
C LEU A 9 2.03 -4.46 -14.18
N HIS A 10 0.72 -4.26 -14.31
CA HIS A 10 -0.20 -4.39 -13.19
C HIS A 10 -0.06 -5.77 -12.54
N LYS A 11 -0.09 -6.86 -13.32
CA LYS A 11 0.04 -8.21 -12.80
C LYS A 11 1.40 -8.47 -12.15
N ALA A 12 2.46 -7.88 -12.71
CA ALA A 12 3.82 -7.97 -12.16
C ALA A 12 3.96 -7.24 -10.82
N LEU A 13 3.18 -6.19 -10.60
CA LEU A 13 3.16 -5.37 -9.38
C LEU A 13 2.18 -5.89 -8.31
N CYS A 14 1.33 -6.88 -8.60
CA CYS A 14 0.42 -7.47 -7.61
C CYS A 14 1.05 -8.57 -6.73
N GLY A 15 2.30 -8.95 -7.00
CA GLY A 15 2.99 -10.05 -6.32
C GLY A 15 3.75 -9.61 -5.07
N PRO A 16 4.31 -10.56 -4.30
CA PRO A 16 5.19 -10.22 -3.18
C PRO A 16 6.44 -9.48 -3.67
N THR A 17 7.09 -8.75 -2.77
CA THR A 17 8.39 -8.13 -3.03
C THR A 17 9.50 -8.98 -2.45
N ILE A 18 10.63 -8.99 -3.14
CA ILE A 18 11.84 -9.70 -2.75
C ILE A 18 12.91 -8.66 -2.48
N ALA A 19 13.61 -8.84 -1.35
CA ALA A 19 14.82 -8.12 -1.03
C ALA A 19 15.95 -8.60 -1.95
N VAL A 20 16.44 -7.72 -2.81
CA VAL A 20 17.66 -7.93 -3.58
C VAL A 20 18.76 -7.14 -2.90
N GLU A 21 19.71 -7.87 -2.33
CA GLU A 21 20.88 -7.28 -1.67
C GLU A 21 22.03 -7.21 -2.68
N ASP A 22 22.62 -6.02 -2.83
CA ASP A 22 23.79 -5.78 -3.66
C ASP A 22 24.94 -5.22 -2.82
N GLY A 23 26.15 -5.73 -3.02
CA GLY A 23 27.35 -5.38 -2.26
C GLY A 23 27.65 -6.24 -1.03
N GLU A 24 28.84 -6.05 -0.45
CA GLU A 24 29.33 -6.72 0.76
C GLU A 24 29.69 -5.71 1.87
N GLY A 25 29.50 -6.12 3.12
CA GLY A 25 29.86 -5.31 4.31
C GLY A 25 29.02 -4.04 4.46
N ASP A 26 29.66 -2.94 4.86
CA ASP A 26 28.99 -1.64 5.09
C ASP A 26 28.49 -0.94 3.81
N SER A 27 28.81 -1.49 2.63
CA SER A 27 28.36 -0.99 1.33
C SER A 27 27.09 -1.68 0.82
N LYS A 28 26.51 -2.58 1.63
CA LYS A 28 25.35 -3.38 1.29
C LYS A 28 24.11 -2.50 1.09
N ALA A 29 23.58 -2.50 -0.12
CA ALA A 29 22.32 -1.87 -0.46
C ALA A 29 21.23 -2.93 -0.58
N SER A 30 20.06 -2.68 0.01
CA SER A 30 18.91 -3.57 -0.06
C SER A 30 17.79 -2.90 -0.86
N PHE A 31 17.37 -3.55 -1.94
CA PHE A 31 16.30 -3.07 -2.81
C PHE A 31 15.09 -4.02 -2.73
N GLN A 32 13.91 -3.47 -2.44
CA GLN A 32 12.66 -4.23 -2.51
C GLN A 32 12.12 -4.17 -3.93
N ILE A 33 12.06 -5.31 -4.61
CA ILE A 33 11.62 -5.40 -6.00
C ILE A 33 10.53 -6.46 -6.12
N PHE A 34 9.47 -6.15 -6.87
CA PHE A 34 8.35 -7.07 -7.08
C PHE A 34 8.80 -8.36 -7.76
N GLU A 35 8.37 -9.49 -7.20
CA GLU A 35 8.62 -10.82 -7.77
C GLU A 35 8.16 -10.89 -9.22
N GLY A 36 6.97 -10.36 -9.52
CA GLY A 36 6.44 -10.39 -10.88
C GLY A 36 7.27 -9.59 -11.88
N ILE A 37 8.00 -8.56 -11.41
CA ILE A 37 8.97 -7.80 -12.22
C ILE A 37 10.25 -8.63 -12.37
N LEU A 38 10.79 -9.16 -11.28
CA LEU A 38 12.01 -9.97 -11.30
C LEU A 38 11.85 -11.22 -12.18
N CYS A 39 10.68 -11.86 -12.17
CA CYS A 39 10.36 -13.02 -12.98
C CYS A 39 10.33 -12.75 -14.50
N GLN A 40 10.36 -11.48 -14.93
CA GLN A 40 10.56 -11.15 -16.34
C GLN A 40 12.01 -11.40 -16.79
N PHE A 41 12.93 -11.52 -15.85
CA PHE A 41 14.34 -11.79 -16.09
C PHE A 41 14.64 -13.26 -15.77
N GLU A 42 15.09 -14.00 -16.78
CA GLU A 42 15.29 -15.46 -16.72
C GLU A 42 16.14 -15.89 -15.52
N TRP A 43 17.22 -15.15 -15.24
CA TRP A 43 18.10 -15.43 -14.11
C TRP A 43 17.36 -15.37 -12.76
N PHE A 44 16.58 -14.31 -12.51
CA PHE A 44 15.83 -14.15 -11.27
C PHE A 44 14.69 -15.16 -11.16
N ALA A 45 13.99 -15.45 -12.27
CA ALA A 45 12.96 -16.48 -12.31
C ALA A 45 13.51 -17.87 -11.92
N CYS A 46 14.74 -18.20 -12.32
CA CYS A 46 15.42 -19.42 -11.90
C CYS A 46 15.87 -19.36 -10.43
N ALA A 47 16.46 -18.25 -9.99
CA ALA A 47 16.94 -18.09 -8.61
C ALA A 47 15.80 -18.17 -7.57
N LEU A 48 14.61 -17.68 -7.91
CA LEU A 48 13.41 -17.76 -7.06
C LEU A 48 12.87 -19.19 -6.93
N LYS A 49 12.80 -19.93 -8.05
CA LYS A 49 12.39 -21.34 -8.04
C LYS A 49 13.30 -22.22 -7.18
N GLU A 50 14.56 -21.84 -7.04
CA GLU A 50 15.56 -22.57 -6.27
C GLU A 50 15.63 -22.12 -4.80
N GLY A 51 14.75 -21.23 -4.34
CA GLY A 51 14.68 -20.79 -2.94
C GLY A 51 15.94 -20.03 -2.49
N ARG A 52 16.61 -19.32 -3.40
CA ARG A 52 17.87 -18.61 -3.10
C ARG A 52 17.66 -17.27 -2.39
N PHE A 53 16.42 -16.79 -2.28
CA PHE A 53 16.06 -15.58 -1.55
C PHE A 53 15.42 -15.98 -0.22
N LYS A 54 15.94 -15.44 0.90
CA LYS A 54 15.30 -15.55 2.21
C LYS A 54 14.42 -14.33 2.44
N GLU A 55 13.16 -14.57 2.78
CA GLU A 55 12.20 -13.55 3.20
C GLU A 55 12.74 -12.85 4.46
N GLY A 56 13.05 -11.55 4.35
CA GLY A 56 13.43 -10.73 5.49
C GLY A 56 12.16 -10.23 6.17
N GLU A 57 11.83 -10.84 7.31
CA GLU A 57 10.57 -10.61 8.03
C GLU A 57 10.56 -9.22 8.73
N ASP A 58 9.42 -8.55 8.61
CA ASP A 58 8.96 -7.31 9.27
C ASP A 58 9.62 -5.96 8.97
N HIS A 59 10.94 -5.80 9.02
CA HIS A 59 11.54 -4.46 8.88
C HIS A 59 11.38 -3.89 7.46
N HIS A 60 11.42 -4.77 6.46
CA HIS A 60 11.24 -4.42 5.05
C HIS A 60 9.80 -4.04 4.69
N LEU A 61 8.81 -4.58 5.40
CA LEU A 61 7.41 -4.30 5.12
C LEU A 61 7.05 -2.86 5.47
N ARG A 62 7.52 -2.39 6.63
CA ARG A 62 7.32 -0.99 7.07
C ARG A 62 7.95 -0.01 6.09
N GLU A 63 9.21 -0.23 5.72
CA GLU A 63 9.91 0.60 4.74
C GLU A 63 9.22 0.58 3.38
N HIS A 64 8.75 -0.57 2.93
CA HIS A 64 8.04 -0.67 1.66
C HIS A 64 6.71 0.08 1.69
N ILE A 65 5.90 -0.05 2.75
CA ILE A 65 4.67 0.73 2.91
C ILE A 65 4.98 2.24 2.86
N LYS A 66 6.04 2.68 3.54
CA LYS A 66 6.48 4.08 3.50
C LYS A 66 6.87 4.52 2.09
N HIS A 67 7.66 3.71 1.37
CA HIS A 67 8.03 4.02 -0.02
C HIS A 67 6.82 4.13 -0.95
N LEU A 68 5.76 3.33 -0.74
CA LEU A 68 4.53 3.43 -1.53
C LEU A 68 3.78 4.74 -1.26
N VAL A 69 3.79 5.23 -0.02
CA VAL A 69 3.25 6.55 0.35
C VAL A 69 4.08 7.66 -0.30
N GLU A 70 5.41 7.57 -0.24
CA GLU A 70 6.31 8.53 -0.87
C GLU A 70 6.15 8.54 -2.40
N LEU A 71 6.00 7.37 -3.01
CA LEU A 71 5.77 7.22 -4.45
C LEU A 71 4.44 7.82 -4.88
N TRP A 72 3.39 7.67 -4.07
CA TRP A 72 2.13 8.37 -4.27
C TRP A 72 2.30 9.89 -4.22
N ILE A 73 2.93 10.40 -3.15
CA ILE A 73 3.17 11.85 -2.96
C ILE A 73 3.98 12.41 -4.14
N PHE A 74 5.02 11.70 -4.57
CA PHE A 74 5.81 12.07 -5.73
C PHE A 74 4.95 12.09 -7.00
N GLY A 75 4.18 11.02 -7.25
CA GLY A 75 3.29 10.94 -8.40
C GLY A 75 2.28 12.09 -8.43
N ASP A 76 1.76 12.48 -7.26
CA ASP A 76 0.82 13.59 -7.12
C ASP A 76 1.47 14.95 -7.38
N ALA A 77 2.61 15.21 -6.73
CA ALA A 77 3.35 16.47 -6.85
C ALA A 77 3.82 16.76 -8.29
N TYR A 78 4.10 15.72 -9.06
CA TYR A 78 4.63 15.83 -10.43
C TYR A 78 3.62 15.42 -11.52
N GLY A 79 2.38 15.06 -11.17
CA GLY A 79 1.35 14.63 -12.12
C GLY A 79 1.68 13.32 -12.85
N VAL A 80 2.44 12.42 -12.23
CA VAL A 80 2.84 11.12 -12.78
C VAL A 80 1.89 10.04 -12.31
N THR A 81 0.72 9.99 -12.96
CA THR A 81 -0.38 9.09 -12.59
C THR A 81 -0.05 7.61 -12.75
N ASP A 82 0.85 7.27 -13.68
CA ASP A 82 1.35 5.91 -13.90
C ASP A 82 2.10 5.33 -12.68
N LEU A 83 2.58 6.18 -11.78
CA LEU A 83 3.18 5.76 -10.50
C LEU A 83 2.16 5.74 -9.36
N GLN A 84 1.11 6.57 -9.44
CA GLN A 84 0.07 6.67 -8.41
C GLN A 84 -0.78 5.39 -8.32
N ILE A 85 -1.31 4.91 -9.45
CA ILE A 85 -2.21 3.75 -9.47
C ILE A 85 -1.55 2.49 -8.88
N PRO A 86 -0.32 2.11 -9.27
CA PRO A 86 0.32 0.93 -8.70
C PRO A 86 0.67 1.09 -7.22
N SER A 87 1.00 2.31 -6.78
CA SER A 87 1.28 2.61 -5.37
C SER A 87 0.09 2.29 -4.47
N ILE A 88 -1.12 2.69 -4.89
CA ILE A 88 -2.37 2.42 -4.15
C ILE A 88 -2.75 0.96 -4.18
N PHE A 89 -2.59 0.32 -5.34
CA PHE A 89 -2.86 -1.10 -5.47
C PHE A 89 -2.01 -1.89 -4.48
N GLU A 90 -0.70 -1.64 -4.48
CA GLU A 90 0.22 -2.38 -3.64
C GLU A 90 0.08 -2.03 -2.16
N LEU A 91 -0.10 -0.74 -1.82
CA LEU A 91 -0.32 -0.31 -0.45
C LEU A 91 -1.50 -1.05 0.17
N ARG A 92 -2.61 -1.12 -0.56
CA ARG A 92 -3.80 -1.84 -0.10
C ARG A 92 -3.53 -3.34 0.04
N ARG A 93 -2.82 -3.95 -0.92
CA ARG A 93 -2.47 -5.38 -0.88
C ARG A 93 -1.66 -5.72 0.37
N LEU A 94 -0.62 -4.93 0.65
CA LEU A 94 0.27 -5.13 1.79
C LEU A 94 -0.45 -4.93 3.13
N LEU A 95 -1.29 -3.90 3.25
CA LEU A 95 -2.06 -3.66 4.47
C LEU A 95 -3.11 -4.76 4.70
N ASN A 96 -3.75 -5.26 3.64
CA ASN A 96 -4.66 -6.40 3.76
C ASN A 96 -3.93 -7.67 4.21
N TRP A 97 -2.80 -7.99 3.58
CA TRP A 97 -1.96 -9.12 3.98
C TRP A 97 -1.49 -8.99 5.43
N ALA A 98 -1.08 -7.79 5.87
CA ALA A 98 -0.65 -7.57 7.24
C ALA A 98 -1.79 -7.80 8.24
N CYS A 99 -3.00 -7.33 7.94
CA CYS A 99 -4.18 -7.61 8.76
C CYS A 99 -4.50 -9.11 8.82
N GLU A 100 -4.48 -9.84 7.70
CA GLU A 100 -4.69 -11.29 7.66
C GLU A 100 -3.69 -12.05 8.56
N ASN A 101 -2.44 -11.57 8.61
CA ASN A 101 -1.38 -12.12 9.45
C ASN A 101 -1.28 -11.48 10.84
N ARG A 102 -2.21 -10.59 11.21
CA ARG A 102 -2.26 -9.86 12.48
C ARG A 102 -1.04 -8.97 12.77
N ILE A 103 -0.27 -8.61 11.75
CA ILE A 103 0.91 -7.75 11.85
C ILE A 103 0.47 -6.27 11.87
N HIS A 104 1.19 -5.44 12.64
CA HIS A 104 1.03 -3.98 12.62
C HIS A 104 2.24 -3.32 11.93
N PRO A 105 2.22 -3.18 10.59
CA PRO A 105 3.44 -2.81 9.86
C PRO A 105 3.65 -1.30 9.74
N VAL A 106 2.64 -0.48 10.05
CA VAL A 106 2.68 0.98 9.84
C VAL A 106 3.15 1.68 11.10
N ASP A 107 4.14 2.57 11.01
CA ASP A 107 4.57 3.42 12.12
C ASP A 107 3.88 4.79 12.12
N LYS A 108 4.11 5.56 13.18
CA LYS A 108 3.49 6.88 13.34
C LYS A 108 4.00 7.86 12.29
N GLU A 109 5.28 7.75 11.93
CA GLU A 109 5.94 8.56 10.92
C GLU A 109 5.29 8.40 9.55
N THR A 110 4.97 7.17 9.14
CA THR A 110 4.32 6.88 7.86
C THR A 110 2.88 7.39 7.82
N LEU A 111 2.12 7.22 8.91
CA LEU A 111 0.76 7.77 9.02
C LEU A 111 0.78 9.29 8.98
N SER A 112 1.68 9.92 9.74
CA SER A 112 1.90 11.36 9.72
C SER A 112 2.27 11.87 8.33
N LEU A 113 3.18 11.19 7.63
CA LEU A 113 3.58 11.55 6.27
C LEU A 113 2.38 11.56 5.32
N ALA A 114 1.55 10.53 5.37
CA ALA A 114 0.37 10.40 4.52
C ALA A 114 -0.64 11.53 4.76
N TYR A 115 -1.05 11.77 6.01
CA TYR A 115 -2.05 12.79 6.34
C TYR A 115 -1.53 14.22 6.25
N TYR A 116 -0.22 14.43 6.38
CA TYR A 116 0.40 15.74 6.20
C TYR A 116 0.57 16.11 4.73
N SER A 117 0.91 15.14 3.88
CA SER A 117 1.44 15.41 2.53
C SER A 117 0.46 15.11 1.40
N THR A 118 -0.76 14.65 1.71
CA THR A 118 -1.77 14.32 0.70
C THR A 118 -3.10 15.01 0.99
N ASP A 119 -3.95 15.14 -0.03
CA ASP A 119 -5.30 15.68 0.15
C ASP A 119 -6.12 14.82 1.12
N THR A 120 -7.06 15.45 1.82
CA THR A 120 -7.97 14.78 2.76
C THR A 120 -8.78 13.63 2.14
N LYS A 121 -9.02 13.67 0.83
CA LYS A 121 -9.71 12.63 0.05
C LYS A 121 -8.77 11.76 -0.77
N SER A 122 -7.47 11.86 -0.53
CA SER A 122 -6.46 11.01 -1.15
C SER A 122 -6.79 9.53 -0.90
N PRO A 123 -6.67 8.66 -1.92
CA PRO A 123 -6.75 7.21 -1.75
C PRO A 123 -5.84 6.68 -0.63
N VAL A 124 -4.68 7.30 -0.39
CA VAL A 124 -3.79 6.94 0.72
C VAL A 124 -4.47 7.17 2.07
N CYS A 125 -5.05 8.36 2.27
CA CYS A 125 -5.78 8.71 3.50
C CYS A 125 -7.00 7.81 3.74
N ILE A 126 -7.73 7.49 2.67
CA ILE A 126 -8.90 6.59 2.73
C ILE A 126 -8.46 5.18 3.14
N ILE A 127 -7.42 4.64 2.51
CA ILE A 127 -6.88 3.31 2.83
C ILE A 127 -6.39 3.26 4.28
N PHE A 128 -5.63 4.26 4.75
CA PHE A 128 -5.15 4.26 6.13
C PHE A 128 -6.28 4.40 7.14
N ALA A 129 -7.31 5.20 6.87
CA ALA A 129 -8.48 5.26 7.74
C ALA A 129 -9.19 3.91 7.84
N GLU A 130 -9.34 3.18 6.73
CA GLU A 130 -9.91 1.83 6.73
C GLU A 130 -9.04 0.82 7.46
N PHE A 131 -7.71 0.90 7.29
CA PHE A 131 -6.75 0.08 8.02
C PHE A 131 -6.85 0.33 9.53
N ILE A 132 -6.85 1.60 9.97
CA ILE A 132 -6.95 1.97 11.38
C ILE A 132 -8.26 1.48 12.00
N VAL A 133 -9.39 1.66 11.31
CA VAL A 133 -10.69 1.13 11.77
C VAL A 133 -10.63 -0.39 11.91
N MET A 134 -10.04 -1.11 10.94
CA MET A 134 -9.86 -2.55 11.03
C MET A 134 -9.01 -2.94 12.25
N ARG A 135 -7.91 -2.23 12.50
CA ARG A 135 -7.02 -2.41 13.66
C ARG A 135 -7.76 -2.24 14.99
N ILE A 136 -8.58 -1.20 15.12
CA ILE A 136 -9.36 -0.94 16.34
C ILE A 136 -10.48 -1.98 16.50
N GLU A 137 -11.27 -2.22 15.45
CA GLU A 137 -12.49 -3.02 15.56
C GLU A 137 -12.21 -4.53 15.60
N GLU A 138 -11.33 -5.04 14.74
CA GLU A 138 -11.04 -6.47 14.64
C GLU A 138 -9.91 -6.89 15.59
N PHE A 139 -8.83 -6.10 15.64
CA PHE A 139 -7.62 -6.44 16.37
C PHE A 139 -7.53 -5.81 17.77
N LYS A 140 -8.49 -4.94 18.12
CA LYS A 140 -8.60 -4.28 19.44
C LYS A 140 -7.39 -3.41 19.78
N ASP A 141 -6.76 -2.83 18.76
CA ASP A 141 -5.75 -1.80 18.97
C ASP A 141 -6.38 -0.60 19.71
N PRO A 142 -5.70 -0.02 20.71
CA PRO A 142 -6.19 1.17 21.41
C PRO A 142 -6.39 2.37 20.49
N GLU A 143 -7.53 3.07 20.61
CA GLU A 143 -7.76 4.33 19.88
C GLU A 143 -6.68 5.38 20.18
N SER A 144 -6.12 5.36 21.39
CA SER A 144 -5.03 6.24 21.84
C SER A 144 -3.76 6.14 20.98
N ASP A 145 -3.56 5.01 20.29
CA ASP A 145 -2.40 4.83 19.42
C ASP A 145 -2.46 5.77 18.20
N TYR A 146 -3.66 6.24 17.85
CA TYR A 146 -3.95 7.06 16.67
C TYR A 146 -4.38 8.50 16.99
N GLU A 147 -4.53 8.87 18.28
CA GLU A 147 -4.95 10.21 18.70
C GLU A 147 -4.10 11.34 18.11
N PHE A 148 -2.80 11.10 17.92
CA PHE A 148 -1.86 12.06 17.34
C PHE A 148 -2.25 12.49 15.91
N LEU A 149 -3.04 11.68 15.19
CA LEU A 149 -3.53 12.02 13.86
C LEU A 149 -4.67 13.04 13.89
N GLY A 150 -5.31 13.26 15.06
CA GLY A 150 -6.37 14.24 15.24
C GLY A 150 -5.95 15.69 14.92
N GLN A 151 -4.64 15.96 14.86
CA GLN A 151 -4.10 17.25 14.44
C GLN A 151 -4.18 17.50 12.93
N TYR A 152 -4.33 16.44 12.11
CA TYR A 152 -4.35 16.57 10.65
C TYR A 152 -5.76 16.84 10.15
N PRO A 153 -5.95 17.88 9.30
CA PRO A 153 -7.25 18.19 8.71
C PRO A 153 -7.85 16.98 7.98
N GLY A 154 -9.16 16.79 8.11
CA GLY A 154 -9.88 15.72 7.41
C GLY A 154 -9.73 14.32 8.02
N PHE A 155 -8.70 14.03 8.83
CA PHE A 155 -8.49 12.71 9.43
C PHE A 155 -9.72 12.20 10.20
N ILE A 156 -10.22 12.99 11.16
CA ILE A 156 -11.36 12.59 11.99
C ILE A 156 -12.60 12.31 11.12
N THR A 157 -12.86 13.17 10.13
CA THR A 157 -13.97 12.99 9.20
C THR A 157 -13.83 11.70 8.41
N GLU A 158 -12.64 11.42 7.86
CA GLU A 158 -12.39 10.20 7.08
C GLU A 158 -12.44 8.94 7.95
N LEU A 159 -11.97 9.00 9.19
CA LEU A 159 -12.07 7.90 10.16
C LEU A 159 -13.53 7.53 10.45
N TYR A 160 -14.41 8.51 10.64
CA TYR A 160 -15.85 8.27 10.79
C TYR A 160 -16.47 7.67 9.53
N GLN A 161 -16.08 8.14 8.34
CA GLN A 161 -16.55 7.58 7.09
C GLN A 161 -16.08 6.13 6.90
N ALA A 162 -14.81 5.84 7.19
CA ALA A 162 -14.22 4.50 7.17
C ALA A 162 -14.95 3.55 8.12
N LYS A 163 -15.27 4.01 9.34
CA LYS A 163 -16.10 3.25 10.28
C LYS A 163 -17.48 2.93 9.72
N GLY A 164 -18.15 3.92 9.13
CA GLY A 164 -19.43 3.72 8.46
C GLY A 164 -19.36 2.67 7.35
N ARG A 165 -18.29 2.67 6.54
CA ARG A 165 -18.06 1.68 5.48
C ARG A 165 -17.72 0.29 6.04
N TYR A 166 -16.95 0.23 7.12
CA TYR A 166 -16.63 -1.01 7.84
C TYR A 166 -17.91 -1.68 8.37
N ASP A 167 -18.75 -0.94 9.11
CA ASP A 167 -19.99 -1.47 9.70
C ASP A 167 -20.94 -2.04 8.63
N GLN A 168 -21.00 -1.41 7.44
CA GLN A 168 -21.82 -1.89 6.32
C GLN A 168 -21.26 -3.17 5.68
N THR A 169 -19.93 -3.24 5.52
CA THR A 169 -19.25 -4.36 4.86
C THR A 169 -19.13 -5.57 5.78
N HIS A 170 -18.84 -5.36 7.05
CA HIS A 170 -18.64 -6.43 8.02
C HIS A 170 -19.95 -7.11 8.44
N ARG A 171 -21.08 -6.39 8.41
CA ARG A 171 -22.42 -7.02 8.51
C ARG A 171 -22.69 -8.05 7.39
N ARG A 172 -21.95 -8.00 6.29
CA ARG A 172 -22.18 -8.80 5.08
C ARG A 172 -21.06 -9.81 4.79
N SER A 173 -19.92 -9.74 5.48
CA SER A 173 -18.73 -10.54 5.18
C SER A 173 -18.08 -11.09 6.45
N LYS A 174 -17.48 -12.29 6.37
CA LYS A 174 -16.81 -12.96 7.50
C LYS A 174 -15.28 -12.79 7.52
N GLY A 175 -14.72 -11.89 6.70
CA GLY A 175 -13.27 -11.76 6.49
C GLY A 175 -12.76 -10.32 6.60
N VAL A 176 -11.45 -10.18 6.70
CA VAL A 176 -10.73 -8.90 6.62
C VAL A 176 -10.86 -8.39 5.19
N ILE A 177 -11.65 -7.34 5.00
CA ILE A 177 -11.89 -6.73 3.69
C ILE A 177 -11.90 -5.22 3.86
N PHE A 178 -11.04 -4.54 3.09
CA PHE A 178 -11.06 -3.09 2.97
C PHE A 178 -12.34 -2.64 2.25
N PRO A 179 -13.22 -1.85 2.90
CA PRO A 179 -14.56 -1.56 2.39
C PRO A 179 -14.62 -0.85 1.04
N THR A 180 -13.73 0.13 0.77
CA THR A 180 -13.83 0.92 -0.46
C THR A 180 -13.26 0.14 -1.63
N PRO A 181 -14.01 -0.14 -2.71
CA PRO A 181 -13.48 -0.88 -3.86
C PRO A 181 -12.45 -0.03 -4.63
N LEU A 182 -11.48 -0.68 -5.28
CA LEU A 182 -10.39 0.02 -5.97
C LEU A 182 -10.87 1.06 -7.00
N PRO A 183 -11.90 0.81 -7.85
CA PRO A 183 -12.41 1.85 -8.75
C PRO A 183 -12.93 3.09 -8.02
N ALA A 184 -13.53 2.94 -6.84
CA ALA A 184 -14.03 4.06 -6.05
C ALA A 184 -12.89 4.85 -5.40
N LEU A 185 -11.78 4.18 -5.03
CA LEU A 185 -10.56 4.86 -4.58
C LEU A 185 -9.97 5.70 -5.72
N LEU A 186 -9.80 5.13 -6.91
CA LEU A 186 -9.21 5.85 -8.04
C LEU A 186 -10.10 7.02 -8.51
N ALA A 187 -11.42 6.93 -8.33
CA ALA A 187 -12.36 8.00 -8.63
C ALA A 187 -12.24 9.23 -7.71
N THR A 188 -11.54 9.14 -6.58
CA THR A 188 -11.27 10.32 -5.73
C THR A 188 -10.09 11.17 -6.24
N THR A 189 -9.46 10.74 -7.34
CA THR A 189 -8.38 11.47 -8.00
C THR A 189 -8.78 11.90 -9.41
N GLU A 190 -8.26 13.04 -9.88
CA GLU A 190 -8.46 13.51 -11.26
C GLU A 190 -7.98 12.49 -12.32
N VAL A 191 -7.22 11.47 -11.90
CA VAL A 191 -6.75 10.34 -12.72
C VAL A 191 -7.91 9.61 -13.40
N ALA A 192 -9.04 9.42 -12.72
CA ALA A 192 -10.18 8.68 -13.27
C ALA A 192 -10.89 9.41 -14.41
N GLU A 193 -10.90 10.75 -14.41
CA GLU A 193 -11.54 11.52 -15.50
C GLU A 193 -10.74 11.40 -16.81
N SER A 194 -9.42 11.22 -16.73
CA SER A 194 -8.54 11.23 -17.92
C SER A 194 -8.42 9.87 -18.63
N GLN A 195 -8.48 8.75 -17.90
CA GLN A 195 -8.24 7.41 -18.47
C GLN A 195 -9.51 6.68 -18.90
N TRP A 196 -10.68 7.02 -18.34
CA TRP A 196 -11.95 6.33 -18.65
C TRP A 196 -12.87 7.10 -19.60
N SER A 197 -12.46 8.32 -19.99
CA SER A 197 -13.14 9.17 -20.98
C SER A 197 -12.53 9.07 -22.38
N ARG A 198 -11.70 8.06 -22.66
CA ARG A 198 -11.07 7.80 -23.97
C ARG A 198 -11.42 6.43 -24.52
#